data_AF-Q4TCW3-F1
#
_entry.id   AF-Q4TCW3-F1
#
_cell.length_a   1.000
_cell.length_b   1.000
_cell.length_c   1.000
_cell.angle_alpha   90.00
_cell.angle_beta   90.00
_cell.angle_gamma   90.00
#
_symmetry.space_group_name_H-M   'P 1'
#
loop_
_entity.id
_entity.type
_entity.pdbx_description
1 polymer ?
#
loop_
_entity_poly.entity_id
_entity_poly.type
_entity_poly.pdbx_seq_one_letter_code
_entity_poly.pdbx_strand_id
1 'polypeptide(L)'
;FYAKVSDLHTELYNSPATALTNPLVAFTLIKRLQSEWLNVVNSNEALENARALRSGYEEVEAELPSLEDLQGAAKGLMRLQDVYCLQVSSLVRGHFQRVAGSQSVDVHLPAVSVQLSGDDCFLVGKVAYDQEDYYHSVHWLEESVRLFRRSGSKWSPENEGTLHDALDHLAFSHFK
;
A
#
# COMPACT_ATOMS: atom_id res chain seq x y z
N PHE A 1 -10.57 -14.65 -13.49
CA PHE A 1 -9.45 -15.38 -14.10
C PHE A 1 -8.46 -15.89 -13.05
N TYR A 2 -7.82 -15.00 -12.28
CA TYR A 2 -6.88 -15.37 -11.19
C TYR A 2 -7.47 -16.39 -10.19
N ALA A 3 -8.70 -16.17 -9.70
CA ALA A 3 -9.39 -17.13 -8.82
C ALA A 3 -9.50 -18.53 -9.45
N LYS A 4 -10.00 -18.63 -10.69
CA LYS A 4 -10.11 -19.89 -11.43
C LYS A 4 -8.76 -20.61 -11.63
N VAL A 5 -7.66 -19.86 -11.79
CA VAL A 5 -6.30 -20.41 -11.87
C VAL A 5 -5.81 -20.86 -10.49
N SER A 6 -6.06 -20.04 -9.47
CA SER A 6 -5.68 -20.31 -8.09
C SER A 6 -6.42 -21.52 -7.54
N ASP A 7 -7.72 -21.63 -7.78
CA ASP A 7 -8.58 -22.74 -7.33
C ASP A 7 -8.14 -24.05 -7.97
N LEU A 8 -7.88 -24.04 -9.28
CA LEU A 8 -7.33 -25.21 -10.00
C LEU A 8 -5.97 -25.64 -9.42
N HIS A 9 -5.09 -24.68 -9.13
CA HIS A 9 -3.80 -24.98 -8.51
C HIS A 9 -3.95 -25.42 -7.04
N THR A 10 -4.94 -24.91 -6.32
CA THR A 10 -5.19 -25.28 -4.92
C THR A 10 -5.73 -26.70 -4.85
N GLU A 11 -6.77 -27.02 -5.62
CA GLU A 11 -7.37 -28.37 -5.69
C GLU A 11 -6.38 -29.44 -6.14
N LEU A 12 -5.56 -29.16 -7.17
CA LEU A 12 -4.58 -30.13 -7.69
C LEU A 12 -3.30 -30.22 -6.86
N TYR A 13 -2.86 -29.14 -6.20
CA TYR A 13 -1.55 -29.07 -5.54
C TYR A 13 -1.61 -28.87 -4.01
N ASN A 14 -2.75 -29.15 -3.36
CA ASN A 14 -2.86 -29.25 -1.90
C ASN A 14 -1.82 -30.23 -1.26
N SER A 15 -1.23 -31.13 -2.05
CA SER A 15 -0.05 -31.93 -1.69
C SER A 15 0.90 -32.06 -2.89
N PRO A 16 1.80 -31.08 -3.12
CA PRO A 16 2.57 -30.98 -4.36
C PRO A 16 3.48 -32.20 -4.60
N ALA A 17 4.04 -32.77 -3.53
CA ALA A 17 4.88 -33.97 -3.60
C ALA A 17 4.11 -35.19 -4.10
N THR A 18 2.86 -35.38 -3.66
CA THR A 18 2.00 -36.51 -4.09
C THR A 18 1.45 -36.28 -5.49
N ALA A 19 1.09 -35.04 -5.84
CA ALA A 19 0.60 -34.69 -7.18
C ALA A 19 1.65 -34.93 -8.27
N LEU A 20 2.93 -34.65 -7.99
CA LEU A 20 4.05 -34.87 -8.93
C LEU A 20 4.42 -36.35 -9.13
N THR A 21 3.93 -37.27 -8.29
CA THR A 21 4.10 -38.72 -8.53
C THR A 21 3.23 -39.23 -9.69
N ASN A 22 2.16 -38.50 -10.05
CA ASN A 22 1.36 -38.79 -11.22
C ASN A 22 2.01 -38.14 -12.47
N PRO A 23 2.52 -38.93 -13.42
CA PRO A 23 3.21 -38.39 -14.60
C PRO A 23 2.32 -37.52 -15.49
N LEU A 24 0.99 -37.72 -15.48
CA LEU A 24 0.06 -36.89 -16.23
C LEU A 24 -0.07 -35.49 -15.62
N VAL A 25 -0.10 -35.40 -14.29
CA VAL A 25 -0.16 -34.12 -13.57
C VAL A 25 1.18 -33.37 -13.72
N ALA A 26 2.30 -34.08 -13.61
CA ALA A 26 3.62 -33.49 -13.86
C ALA A 26 3.74 -32.94 -15.30
N PHE A 27 3.28 -33.71 -16.31
CA PHE A 27 3.28 -33.27 -17.70
C PHE A 27 2.40 -32.04 -17.94
N THR A 28 1.16 -32.04 -17.44
CA THR A 28 0.24 -30.91 -17.65
C THR A 28 0.72 -29.65 -16.94
N LEU A 29 1.34 -29.77 -15.76
CA LEU A 29 1.98 -28.65 -15.08
C LEU A 29 3.12 -28.06 -15.90
N ILE A 30 4.04 -28.91 -16.38
CA ILE A 30 5.18 -28.48 -17.21
C ILE A 30 4.67 -27.77 -18.48
N LYS A 31 3.70 -28.37 -19.18
CA LYS A 31 3.09 -27.76 -20.38
C LYS A 31 2.46 -26.40 -20.06
N ARG A 32 1.73 -26.30 -18.95
CA ARG A 32 1.07 -25.06 -18.53
C ARG A 32 2.08 -23.95 -18.26
N LEU A 33 3.12 -24.24 -17.50
CA LEU A 33 4.19 -23.30 -17.14
C LEU A 33 5.06 -22.91 -18.34
N GLN A 34 5.38 -23.85 -19.23
CA GLN A 34 6.31 -23.62 -20.32
C GLN A 34 5.65 -23.03 -21.58
N SER A 35 4.40 -23.40 -21.88
CA SER A 35 3.71 -22.99 -23.12
C SER A 35 2.46 -22.17 -22.86
N GLU A 36 1.53 -22.67 -22.03
CA GLU A 36 0.19 -22.08 -21.95
C GLU A 36 0.20 -20.67 -21.35
N TRP A 37 0.99 -20.44 -20.29
CA TRP A 37 1.13 -19.10 -19.70
C TRP A 37 1.78 -18.10 -20.64
N LEU A 38 2.78 -18.51 -21.42
CA LEU A 38 3.42 -17.64 -22.40
C LEU A 38 2.42 -17.19 -23.47
N ASN A 39 1.55 -18.11 -23.91
CA ASN A 39 0.49 -17.81 -24.87
C ASN A 39 -0.54 -16.84 -24.29
N VAL A 40 -0.90 -16.98 -23.01
CA VAL A 40 -1.87 -16.09 -22.34
C VAL A 40 -1.29 -14.70 -22.14
N VAL A 41 -0.05 -14.58 -21.64
CA VAL A 41 0.57 -13.28 -21.36
C VAL A 41 0.83 -12.49 -22.65
N ASN A 42 1.22 -13.18 -23.72
CA ASN A 42 1.47 -12.56 -25.02
C ASN A 42 0.26 -12.60 -25.95
N SER A 43 -0.93 -12.91 -25.42
CA SER A 43 -2.15 -12.97 -26.23
C SER A 43 -2.61 -11.56 -26.62
N ASN A 44 -3.32 -11.46 -27.75
CA ASN A 44 -3.89 -10.19 -28.17
C ASN A 44 -4.93 -9.68 -27.16
N GLU A 45 -5.68 -10.59 -26.53
CA GLU A 45 -6.65 -10.26 -25.48
C GLU A 45 -5.97 -9.65 -24.23
N ALA A 46 -4.81 -10.18 -23.82
CA ALA A 46 -4.07 -9.61 -22.69
C ALA A 46 -3.60 -8.17 -23.01
N LEU A 47 -3.13 -7.95 -24.23
CA LEU A 47 -2.72 -6.63 -24.73
C LEU A 47 -3.90 -5.66 -24.84
N GLU A 48 -5.03 -6.11 -25.39
CA GLU A 48 -6.27 -5.34 -25.51
C GLU A 48 -6.84 -4.96 -24.15
N ASN A 49 -6.84 -5.87 -23.18
CA ASN A 49 -7.30 -5.57 -21.82
C ASN A 49 -6.43 -4.49 -21.16
N ALA A 50 -5.10 -4.58 -21.30
CA ALA A 50 -4.19 -3.56 -20.76
C ALA A 50 -4.37 -2.21 -21.46
N ARG A 51 -4.64 -2.20 -22.77
CA ARG A 51 -4.96 -0.98 -23.52
C ARG A 51 -6.30 -0.39 -23.11
N ALA A 52 -7.34 -1.22 -22.99
CA ALA A 52 -8.67 -0.80 -22.59
C ALA A 52 -8.66 -0.19 -21.18
N LEU A 53 -7.90 -0.77 -20.24
CA LEU A 53 -7.71 -0.20 -18.91
C LEU A 53 -7.09 1.20 -18.99
N ARG A 54 -6.02 1.38 -19.78
CA ARG A 54 -5.34 2.67 -19.93
C ARG A 54 -6.25 3.71 -20.60
N SER A 55 -6.92 3.35 -21.69
CA SER A 55 -7.83 4.26 -22.37
C SER A 55 -9.02 4.66 -21.49
N GLY A 56 -9.59 3.72 -20.73
CA GLY A 56 -10.63 4.04 -19.76
C GLY A 56 -10.14 4.95 -18.62
N TYR A 57 -8.87 4.84 -18.21
CA TYR A 57 -8.26 5.78 -17.27
C TYR A 57 -8.08 7.17 -17.88
N GLU A 58 -7.54 7.27 -19.10
CA GLU A 58 -7.36 8.54 -19.84
C GLU A 58 -8.68 9.30 -20.01
N GLU A 59 -9.81 8.61 -20.16
CA GLU A 59 -11.14 9.21 -20.26
C GLU A 59 -11.59 9.90 -18.96
N VAL A 60 -11.17 9.40 -17.79
CA VAL A 60 -11.61 9.93 -16.48
C VAL A 60 -10.54 10.74 -15.77
N GLU A 61 -9.29 10.74 -16.25
CA GLU A 61 -8.12 11.35 -15.59
C GLU A 61 -8.36 12.82 -15.21
N ALA A 62 -9.02 13.58 -16.09
CA ALA A 62 -9.32 15.01 -15.85
C ALA A 62 -10.35 15.26 -14.73
N GLU A 63 -11.14 14.26 -14.36
CA GLU A 63 -12.14 14.33 -13.28
C GLU A 63 -11.58 13.82 -11.94
N LEU A 64 -10.42 13.16 -11.96
CA LEU A 64 -9.79 12.62 -10.76
C LEU A 64 -9.14 13.71 -9.90
N PRO A 65 -9.01 13.48 -8.58
CA PRO A 65 -8.28 14.40 -7.70
C PRO A 65 -6.85 14.61 -8.18
N SER A 66 -6.42 15.87 -8.11
CA SER A 66 -5.07 16.29 -8.45
C SER A 66 -4.08 16.04 -7.30
N LEU A 67 -2.80 16.25 -7.57
CA LEU A 67 -1.76 16.24 -6.53
C LEU A 67 -2.04 17.26 -5.42
N GLU A 68 -2.63 18.42 -5.76
CA GLU A 68 -2.98 19.45 -4.78
C GLU A 68 -4.06 18.95 -3.81
N ASP A 69 -5.05 18.21 -4.30
CA ASP A 69 -6.11 17.63 -3.46
C ASP A 69 -5.54 16.63 -2.46
N LEU A 70 -4.60 15.79 -2.90
CA LEU A 70 -3.90 14.84 -2.04
C LEU A 70 -3.06 15.54 -0.96
N GLN A 71 -2.30 16.57 -1.35
CA GLN A 71 -1.56 17.41 -0.40
C GLN A 71 -2.49 18.14 0.57
N GLY A 72 -3.65 18.60 0.10
CA GLY A 72 -4.71 19.20 0.90
C GLY A 72 -5.28 18.22 1.93
N ALA A 73 -5.51 16.97 1.54
CA ALA A 73 -5.96 15.90 2.44
C ALA A 73 -4.92 15.59 3.52
N ALA A 74 -3.63 15.48 3.16
CA ALA A 74 -2.54 15.32 4.12
C ALA A 74 -2.47 16.50 5.12
N LYS A 75 -2.57 17.74 4.64
CA LYS A 75 -2.65 18.94 5.51
C LYS A 75 -3.87 18.89 6.43
N GLY A 76 -5.02 18.43 5.93
CA GLY A 76 -6.23 18.24 6.73
C GLY A 76 -6.03 17.23 7.85
N LEU A 77 -5.33 16.12 7.57
CA LEU A 77 -5.01 15.09 8.56
C LEU A 77 -4.08 15.63 9.66
N MET A 78 -3.05 16.40 9.29
CA MET A 78 -2.16 17.07 10.26
C MET A 78 -2.92 18.11 11.10
N ARG A 79 -3.83 18.88 10.50
CA ARG A 79 -4.70 19.79 11.27
C ARG A 79 -5.55 19.05 12.30
N LEU A 80 -6.12 17.89 11.96
CA LEU A 80 -6.86 17.07 12.93
C LEU A 80 -5.95 16.55 14.05
N GLN A 81 -4.72 16.16 13.72
CA GLN A 81 -3.71 15.78 14.69
C GLN A 81 -3.49 16.89 15.72
N ASP A 82 -3.28 18.14 15.27
CA ASP A 82 -3.06 19.28 16.15
C ASP A 82 -4.30 19.64 16.98
N VAL A 83 -5.46 19.78 16.33
CA VAL A 83 -6.70 20.27 16.99
C VAL A 83 -7.14 19.33 18.12
N TYR A 84 -6.96 18.02 17.94
CA TYR A 84 -7.39 17.01 18.90
C TYR A 84 -6.23 16.36 19.68
N CYS A 85 -4.99 16.82 19.48
CA CYS A 85 -3.76 16.24 20.04
C CYS A 85 -3.68 14.72 19.81
N LEU A 86 -3.94 14.27 18.58
CA LEU A 86 -4.02 12.85 18.25
C LEU A 86 -2.64 12.19 18.21
N GLN A 87 -2.57 10.94 18.65
CA GLN A 87 -1.37 10.12 18.52
C GLN A 87 -1.29 9.52 17.12
N VAL A 88 -0.24 9.84 16.35
CA VAL A 88 -0.02 9.31 15.00
C VAL A 88 -0.05 7.78 14.99
N SER A 89 0.61 7.13 15.95
CA SER A 89 0.65 5.65 16.02
C SER A 89 -0.72 4.98 16.20
N SER A 90 -1.70 5.65 16.83
CA SER A 90 -3.09 5.17 16.90
C SER A 90 -3.90 5.59 15.68
N LEU A 91 -3.66 6.79 15.17
CA LEU A 91 -4.32 7.33 13.99
C LEU A 91 -4.08 6.45 12.75
N VAL A 92 -2.84 5.97 12.54
CA VAL A 92 -2.51 5.06 11.43
C VAL A 92 -3.21 3.70 11.53
N ARG A 93 -3.72 3.33 12.71
CA ARG A 93 -4.53 2.12 12.91
C ARG A 93 -6.04 2.39 12.75
N GLY A 94 -6.42 3.62 12.44
CA GLY A 94 -7.81 4.06 12.35
C GLY A 94 -8.43 4.42 13.71
N HIS A 95 -7.62 4.62 14.76
CA HIS A 95 -8.09 4.99 16.09
C HIS A 95 -7.73 6.44 16.43
N PHE A 96 -8.75 7.29 16.61
CA PHE A 96 -8.55 8.70 16.93
C PHE A 96 -8.41 8.84 18.44
N GLN A 97 -7.19 8.66 18.94
CA GLN A 97 -6.85 8.70 20.36
C GLN A 97 -5.92 9.86 20.67
N ARG A 98 -6.09 10.47 21.85
CA ARG A 98 -5.16 11.46 22.41
C ARG A 98 -4.55 10.97 23.72
N VAL A 99 -3.39 11.52 24.08
CA VAL A 99 -2.78 11.26 25.40
C VAL A 99 -3.35 12.22 26.43
N ALA A 100 -3.90 11.68 27.51
CA ALA A 100 -4.28 12.44 28.70
C ALA A 100 -3.57 11.85 29.92
N GLY A 101 -2.44 12.45 30.31
CA GLY A 101 -1.58 11.91 31.36
C GLY A 101 -0.88 10.62 30.91
N SER A 102 -1.08 9.52 31.64
CA SER A 102 -0.53 8.20 31.32
C SER A 102 -1.49 7.30 30.53
N GLN A 103 -2.66 7.82 30.12
CA GLN A 103 -3.70 7.04 29.45
C GLN A 103 -4.00 7.60 28.06
N SER A 104 -4.24 6.68 27.11
CA SER A 104 -4.82 7.02 25.81
C SER A 104 -6.33 7.08 25.93
N VAL A 105 -6.93 8.17 25.48
CA VAL A 105 -8.38 8.41 25.52
C VAL A 105 -8.90 8.49 24.10
N ASP A 106 -9.95 7.73 23.80
CA ASP A 106 -10.65 7.77 22.52
C ASP A 106 -11.36 9.13 22.35
N VAL A 107 -11.05 9.81 21.25
CA VAL A 107 -11.72 11.04 20.80
C VAL A 107 -12.87 10.68 19.85
N HIS A 108 -12.62 9.75 18.94
CA HIS A 108 -13.59 9.29 17.97
C HIS A 108 -13.32 7.84 17.53
N LEU A 109 -14.39 7.04 17.39
CA LEU A 109 -14.34 5.75 16.73
C LEU A 109 -15.20 5.80 15.46
N PRO A 110 -14.57 5.81 14.27
CA PRO A 110 -15.29 5.67 13.02
C PRO A 110 -15.99 4.32 12.93
N ALA A 111 -17.17 4.29 12.30
CA ALA A 111 -17.86 3.04 11.98
C ALA A 111 -17.04 2.16 11.01
N VAL A 112 -16.20 2.78 10.19
CA VAL A 112 -15.28 2.14 9.26
C VAL A 112 -13.87 2.60 9.58
N SER A 113 -13.03 1.69 10.09
CA SER A 113 -11.61 1.96 10.32
C SER A 113 -10.78 1.51 9.12
N VAL A 114 -9.89 2.37 8.65
CA VAL A 114 -8.86 2.02 7.68
C VAL A 114 -7.50 2.10 8.37
N GLN A 115 -6.60 1.21 8.00
CA GLN A 115 -5.21 1.24 8.45
C GLN A 115 -4.34 1.81 7.35
N LEU A 116 -3.50 2.77 7.71
CA LEU A 116 -2.51 3.35 6.81
C LEU A 116 -1.31 2.40 6.68
N SER A 117 -0.78 2.30 5.47
CA SER A 117 0.47 1.61 5.16
C SER A 117 1.68 2.50 5.49
N GLY A 118 2.88 1.93 5.40
CA GLY A 118 4.12 2.71 5.54
C GLY A 118 4.26 3.80 4.47
N ASP A 119 3.73 3.54 3.27
CA ASP A 119 3.74 4.47 2.15
C ASP A 119 2.78 5.64 2.37
N ASP A 120 1.55 5.36 2.84
CA ASP A 120 0.59 6.40 3.21
C ASP A 120 1.17 7.35 4.26
N CYS A 121 1.86 6.80 5.28
CA CYS A 121 2.52 7.60 6.31
C CYS A 121 3.71 8.39 5.75
N PHE A 122 4.46 7.81 4.80
CA PHE A 122 5.56 8.49 4.13
C PHE A 122 5.05 9.71 3.36
N LEU A 123 3.95 9.57 2.61
CA LEU A 123 3.35 10.65 1.86
C LEU A 123 2.97 11.83 2.76
N VAL A 124 2.30 11.58 3.89
CA VAL A 124 1.95 12.65 4.85
C VAL A 124 3.21 13.31 5.41
N GLY A 125 4.20 12.52 5.81
CA GLY A 125 5.48 13.02 6.33
C GLY A 125 6.30 13.81 5.30
N LYS A 126 6.23 13.43 4.02
CA LYS A 126 6.85 14.13 2.90
C LYS A 126 6.13 15.45 2.61
N VAL A 127 4.81 15.48 2.64
CA VAL A 127 4.04 16.73 2.48
C VAL A 127 4.38 17.73 3.59
N ALA A 128 4.58 17.26 4.82
CA ALA A 128 5.06 18.09 5.94
C ALA A 128 6.51 18.57 5.72
N TYR A 129 7.39 17.66 5.30
CA TYR A 129 8.78 17.95 4.95
C TYR A 129 8.90 19.06 3.90
N ASP A 130 8.15 18.93 2.81
CA ASP A 130 8.15 19.88 1.68
C ASP A 130 7.63 21.27 2.10
N GLN A 131 6.91 21.36 3.22
CA GLN A 131 6.43 22.60 3.84
C GLN A 131 7.32 23.14 4.96
N GLU A 132 8.48 22.51 5.20
CA GLU A 132 9.37 22.81 6.32
C GLU A 132 8.72 22.63 7.71
N ASP A 133 7.63 21.86 7.79
CA ASP A 133 6.99 21.46 9.04
C ASP A 133 7.65 20.17 9.56
N TYR A 134 8.85 20.34 10.11
CA TYR A 134 9.63 19.22 10.62
C TYR A 134 9.00 18.57 11.85
N TYR A 135 8.16 19.29 12.60
CA TYR A 135 7.42 18.73 13.72
C TYR A 135 6.48 17.60 13.26
N HIS A 136 5.63 17.87 12.26
CA HIS A 136 4.77 16.83 11.70
C HIS A 136 5.56 15.80 10.90
N SER A 137 6.56 16.25 10.12
CA SER A 137 7.37 15.38 9.28
C SER A 137 8.01 14.25 10.08
N VAL A 138 8.69 14.57 11.20
CA VAL A 138 9.33 13.55 12.04
C VAL A 138 8.33 12.51 12.53
N HIS A 139 7.20 12.93 13.10
CA HIS A 139 6.22 12.01 13.67
C HIS A 139 5.64 11.04 12.62
N TRP A 140 5.33 11.53 11.42
CA TRP A 140 4.78 10.70 10.34
C TRP A 140 5.83 9.80 9.69
N LEU A 141 7.06 10.29 9.50
CA LEU A 141 8.15 9.51 8.93
C LEU A 141 8.66 8.43 9.88
N GLU A 142 8.68 8.66 11.19
CA GLU A 142 8.99 7.62 12.19
C GLU A 142 7.99 6.45 12.10
N GLU A 143 6.69 6.77 12.01
CA GLU A 143 5.64 5.76 11.90
C GLU A 143 5.69 5.03 10.54
N SER A 144 6.00 5.76 9.47
CA SER A 144 6.28 5.18 8.15
C SER A 144 7.41 4.14 8.21
N VAL A 145 8.56 4.51 8.77
CA VAL A 145 9.71 3.62 8.94
C VAL A 145 9.34 2.39 9.79
N ARG A 146 8.57 2.58 10.87
CA ARG A 146 8.08 1.50 11.72
C ARG A 146 7.24 0.50 10.93
N LEU A 147 6.33 0.99 10.09
CA LEU A 147 5.44 0.17 9.27
C LEU A 147 6.18 -0.54 8.13
N PHE A 148 7.09 0.14 7.43
CA PHE A 148 7.91 -0.49 6.40
C PHE A 148 8.77 -1.64 6.95
N ARG A 149 9.38 -1.45 8.12
CA ARG A 149 10.14 -2.53 8.79
C ARG A 149 9.27 -3.72 9.17
N ARG A 150 8.01 -3.48 9.57
CA ARG A 150 7.07 -4.53 9.96
C ARG A 150 6.48 -5.30 8.77
N SER A 151 6.18 -4.61 7.68
CA SER A 151 5.60 -5.20 6.47
C SER A 151 6.60 -6.07 5.71
N GLY A 152 7.91 -5.81 5.89
CA GLY A 152 8.94 -6.29 4.97
C GLY A 152 8.85 -5.57 3.63
N SER A 153 9.87 -5.69 2.77
CA SER A 153 9.88 -5.08 1.43
C SER A 153 8.89 -5.75 0.49
N LYS A 154 7.60 -5.64 0.79
CA LYS A 154 6.52 -6.07 -0.09
C LYS A 154 6.30 -4.97 -1.12
N TRP A 155 6.87 -5.19 -2.30
CA TRP A 155 6.68 -4.29 -3.43
C TRP A 155 5.21 -4.31 -3.88
N SER A 156 4.64 -3.13 -4.11
CA SER A 156 3.35 -2.92 -4.76
C SER A 156 3.52 -1.86 -5.85
N PRO A 157 2.80 -1.99 -6.97
CA PRO A 157 2.83 -1.00 -8.05
C PRO A 157 2.11 0.31 -7.68
N GLU A 158 1.31 0.30 -6.61
CA GLU A 158 0.55 1.46 -6.12
C GLU A 158 1.39 2.39 -5.23
N ASN A 159 2.45 1.86 -4.60
CA ASN A 159 3.22 2.63 -3.63
C ASN A 159 4.37 3.37 -4.32
N GLU A 160 4.60 4.61 -3.91
CA GLU A 160 5.66 5.46 -4.46
C GLU A 160 6.90 5.50 -3.56
N GLY A 161 6.71 5.46 -2.23
CA GLY A 161 7.74 5.57 -1.22
C GLY A 161 8.31 4.23 -0.75
N THR A 162 9.58 4.27 -0.35
CA THR A 162 10.28 3.12 0.22
C THR A 162 10.80 3.40 1.64
N LEU A 163 11.23 2.34 2.32
CA LEU A 163 11.94 2.46 3.60
C LEU A 163 13.16 3.38 3.49
N HIS A 164 13.87 3.32 2.36
CA HIS A 164 15.05 4.15 2.13
C HIS A 164 14.66 5.63 2.06
N ASP A 165 13.66 5.96 1.25
CA ASP A 165 13.18 7.35 1.11
C ASP A 165 12.69 7.90 2.45
N ALA A 166 11.94 7.10 3.21
CA ALA A 166 11.47 7.50 4.53
C ALA A 166 12.63 7.78 5.51
N LEU A 167 13.68 6.97 5.49
CA LEU A 167 14.87 7.19 6.34
C LEU A 167 15.67 8.42 5.92
N ASP A 168 15.82 8.67 4.63
CA ASP A 168 16.54 9.84 4.11
C ASP A 168 15.84 11.14 4.51
N HIS A 169 14.51 11.21 4.31
CA HIS A 169 13.72 12.38 4.71
C HIS A 169 13.75 12.55 6.23
N LEU A 170 13.62 11.46 6.99
CA LEU A 170 13.63 11.50 8.45
C LEU A 170 14.97 12.01 9.00
N ALA A 171 16.08 11.54 8.42
CA ALA A 171 17.42 11.98 8.81
C ALA A 171 17.60 13.49 8.63
N PHE A 172 17.09 14.06 7.53
CA PHE A 172 17.14 15.51 7.32
C PHE A 172 16.18 16.25 8.25
N SER A 173 14.95 15.75 8.45
CA SER A 173 13.98 16.38 9.37
C SER A 173 14.51 16.47 10.81
N HIS A 174 15.29 15.49 11.27
CA HIS A 174 15.95 15.56 12.59
C HIS A 174 17.14 16.52 12.64
N PHE A 175 17.75 16.85 11.50
CA PHE A 175 18.91 17.74 11.44
C PHE A 175 18.50 19.23 11.50
N LYS A 176 17.32 19.57 10.99
CA LYS A 176 16.78 20.93 10.93
C LYS A 176 16.23 21.41 12.26
#